data_AF-A0A1C5E7U4-F1
#
_entry.id   AF-A0A1C5E7U4-F1
#
_cell.length_a   1.000
_cell.length_b   1.000
_cell.length_c   1.000
_cell.angle_alpha   90.00
_cell.angle_beta   90.00
_cell.angle_gamma   90.00
#
_symmetry.space_group_name_H-M   'P 1'
#
loop_
_entity.id
_entity.type
_entity.pdbx_description
1 polymer ?
#
loop_
_entity_poly.entity_id
_entity_poly.type
_entity_poly.pdbx_seq_one_letter_code
_entity_poly.pdbx_strand_id
1 'polypeptide(L)'
;MAALPPADSEPYNEAQDAAWHQARLLLRLHRYAHEVVLGAAAPSLASCGHALDLHRDAVEAAAAAAAAARTPRIAPATAYALGVLHADQRHEVEAARAVFRETWPYATALTAP
;
A
#
# COMPACT_ATOMS: atom_id res chain seq x y z
N MET A 1 4.36 26.01 27.08
CA MET A 1 3.47 25.94 25.90
C MET A 1 4.25 25.22 24.81
N ALA A 2 4.20 23.89 24.78
CA ALA A 2 4.94 23.10 23.81
C ALA A 2 4.21 23.15 22.46
N ALA A 3 4.93 23.55 21.40
CA ALA A 3 4.39 23.60 20.06
C ALA A 3 4.10 22.17 19.57
N LEU A 4 2.87 21.94 19.13
CA LEU A 4 2.46 20.73 18.42
C LEU A 4 3.30 20.63 17.13
N PRO A 5 3.91 19.48 16.79
CA PRO A 5 4.56 19.32 15.50
C PRO A 5 3.53 19.55 14.37
N PRO A 6 3.92 20.10 13.22
CA PRO A 6 3.00 20.31 12.12
C PRO A 6 2.40 18.97 11.73
N ALA A 7 1.06 18.92 11.70
CA ALA A 7 0.34 17.82 11.08
C ALA A 7 0.56 17.91 9.57
N ASP A 8 1.76 17.55 9.11
CA ASP A 8 2.07 17.35 7.70
C ASP A 8 1.47 16.00 7.26
N SER A 9 0.18 15.79 7.54
CA SER A 9 -0.59 14.78 6.84
C SER A 9 -1.02 15.45 5.53
N GLU A 10 -0.18 15.33 4.49
CA GLU A 10 -0.63 15.57 3.12
C GLU A 10 -2.01 14.92 2.96
N PRO A 11 -3.02 15.63 2.45
CA PRO A 11 -4.35 15.07 2.30
C PRO A 11 -4.23 13.78 1.49
N TYR A 12 -4.73 12.69 2.08
CA TYR A 12 -4.73 11.37 1.46
C TYR A 12 -5.20 11.49 0.01
N ASN A 13 -4.32 11.09 -0.91
CA ASN A 13 -4.56 11.27 -2.32
C ASN A 13 -4.92 9.91 -2.93
N GLU A 14 -6.20 9.71 -3.22
CA GLU A 14 -6.71 8.52 -3.93
C GLU A 14 -5.96 8.28 -5.27
N ALA A 15 -5.40 9.32 -5.89
CA ALA A 15 -4.58 9.17 -7.09
C ALA A 15 -3.27 8.40 -6.83
N GLN A 16 -2.72 8.46 -5.60
CA GLN A 16 -1.56 7.64 -5.24
C GLN A 16 -1.95 6.16 -5.21
N ASP A 17 -3.08 5.81 -4.59
CA ASP A 17 -3.55 4.42 -4.52
C ASP A 17 -3.80 3.85 -5.93
N ALA A 18 -4.36 4.65 -6.84
CA ALA A 18 -4.51 4.29 -8.26
C ALA A 18 -3.16 4.02 -8.96
N ALA A 19 -2.14 4.85 -8.71
CA ALA A 19 -0.80 4.63 -9.25
C ALA A 19 -0.17 3.33 -8.74
N TRP A 20 -0.37 3.00 -7.46
CA TRP A 20 0.12 1.75 -6.86
C TRP A 20 -0.63 0.51 -7.37
N HIS A 21 -1.93 0.62 -7.64
CA HIS A 21 -2.68 -0.44 -8.34
C HIS A 21 -2.14 -0.70 -9.75
N GLN A 22 -1.79 0.36 -10.47
CA GLN A 22 -1.17 0.23 -11.79
C GLN A 22 0.24 -0.38 -11.72
N ALA A 23 1.05 0.02 -10.74
CA ALA A 23 2.37 -0.57 -10.52
C ALA A 23 2.29 -2.10 -10.31
N ARG A 24 1.28 -2.59 -9.60
CA ARG A 24 1.02 -4.02 -9.40
C ARG A 24 0.69 -4.74 -10.70
N LEU A 25 -0.13 -4.14 -11.57
CA LEU A 25 -0.43 -4.72 -12.89
C LEU A 25 0.83 -4.83 -13.75
N LEU A 26 1.63 -3.77 -13.80
CA LEU A 26 2.89 -3.75 -14.54
C LEU A 26 3.88 -4.79 -14.00
N LEU A 27 3.98 -4.95 -12.67
CA LEU A 27 4.83 -5.97 -12.06
C LEU A 27 4.40 -7.39 -12.45
N ARG A 28 3.10 -7.67 -12.47
CA ARG A 28 2.58 -8.97 -12.90
C ARG A 28 2.94 -9.26 -14.35
N LEU A 29 2.78 -8.28 -15.24
CA LEU A 29 3.18 -8.39 -16.64
C LEU A 29 4.69 -8.62 -16.79
N HIS A 30 5.51 -7.90 -16.02
CA HIS A 30 6.97 -8.06 -16.02
C HIS A 30 7.38 -9.46 -15.57
N ARG A 31 6.77 -9.97 -14.49
CA ARG A 31 7.02 -11.34 -14.01
C ARG A 31 6.65 -12.38 -15.08
N TYR A 32 5.49 -12.23 -15.72
CA TYR A 32 5.09 -13.17 -16.78
C TYR A 32 6.03 -13.10 -18.00
N ALA A 33 6.43 -11.90 -18.41
CA ALA A 33 7.41 -11.73 -19.49
C ALA A 33 8.76 -12.38 -19.12
N HIS A 34 9.23 -12.17 -17.89
CA HIS A 34 10.46 -12.80 -17.39
C HIS A 34 10.36 -14.34 -17.37
N GLU A 35 9.25 -14.89 -16.90
CA GLU A 35 9.00 -16.34 -16.89
C GLU A 35 8.99 -16.92 -18.30
N VAL A 36 8.36 -16.23 -19.27
CA VAL A 36 8.32 -16.68 -20.67
C VAL A 36 9.69 -16.59 -21.34
N VAL A 37 10.45 -15.52 -21.09
CA VAL A 37 11.76 -15.28 -21.75
C VAL A 37 12.86 -16.14 -21.15
N LEU A 38 12.90 -16.29 -19.83
CA LEU A 38 13.99 -16.96 -19.11
C LEU A 38 13.63 -18.36 -18.61
N GLY A 39 12.38 -18.78 -18.74
CA GLY A 39 11.90 -20.10 -18.32
C GLY A 39 11.90 -20.33 -16.81
N ALA A 40 12.10 -19.27 -16.01
CA ALA A 40 12.19 -19.35 -14.56
C ALA A 40 11.57 -18.12 -13.88
N ALA A 41 10.99 -18.36 -12.70
CA ALA A 41 10.48 -17.30 -11.83
C ALA A 41 11.64 -16.50 -11.20
N ALA A 42 11.48 -15.17 -11.12
CA ALA A 42 12.41 -14.30 -10.43
C ALA A 42 11.99 -14.14 -8.95
N PRO A 43 12.73 -14.69 -7.98
CA PRO A 43 12.35 -14.60 -6.56
C PRO A 43 12.33 -13.16 -6.03
N SER A 44 13.14 -12.26 -6.58
CA SER A 44 13.12 -10.83 -6.24
C SER A 44 11.81 -10.15 -6.67
N LEU A 45 11.27 -10.50 -7.84
CA LEU A 45 9.97 -10.00 -8.32
C LEU A 45 8.80 -10.59 -7.52
N ALA A 46 8.95 -11.81 -7.00
CA ALA A 46 7.94 -12.42 -6.14
C ALA A 46 7.81 -11.67 -4.80
N SER A 47 8.92 -11.27 -4.17
CA SER A 47 8.91 -10.45 -2.95
C SER A 47 8.25 -9.08 -3.17
N CYS A 48 8.60 -8.40 -4.27
CA CYS A 48 7.94 -7.16 -4.67
C CYS A 48 6.43 -7.35 -4.90
N GLY A 49 6.04 -8.48 -5.49
CA GLY A 49 4.65 -8.85 -5.73
C GLY A 49 3.88 -8.99 -4.42
N HIS A 50 4.47 -9.66 -3.44
CA HIS A 50 3.87 -9.82 -2.12
C HIS A 50 3.64 -8.48 -1.40
N ALA A 51 4.61 -7.55 -1.47
CA ALA A 51 4.44 -6.21 -0.90
C ALA A 51 3.25 -5.46 -1.54
N LEU A 52 3.08 -5.56 -2.87
CA LEU A 52 1.92 -4.97 -3.56
C LEU A 52 0.60 -5.74 -3.33
N ASP A 53 0.67 -7.00 -2.90
CA ASP A 53 -0.47 -7.76 -2.40
C ASP A 53 -0.94 -7.19 -1.05
N LEU A 54 -0.04 -7.06 -0.08
CA LEU A 54 -0.33 -6.48 1.22
C LEU A 54 -0.83 -5.04 1.11
N HIS A 55 -0.23 -4.21 0.24
CA HIS A 55 -0.72 -2.85 -0.02
C HIS A 55 -2.19 -2.84 -0.42
N ARG A 56 -2.59 -3.71 -1.37
CA ARG A 56 -3.96 -3.77 -1.86
C ARG A 56 -4.92 -4.22 -0.74
N ASP A 57 -4.54 -5.24 0.01
CA ASP A 57 -5.38 -5.77 1.08
C ASP A 57 -5.60 -4.72 2.17
N ALA A 58 -4.55 -3.94 2.51
CA ALA A 58 -4.63 -2.83 3.45
C ALA A 58 -5.52 -1.67 2.93
N VAL A 59 -5.39 -1.28 1.65
CA VAL A 59 -6.28 -0.27 1.03
C VAL A 59 -7.74 -0.74 1.07
N GLU A 60 -8.01 -1.99 0.71
CA GLU A 60 -9.35 -2.57 0.68
C GLU A 60 -9.96 -2.65 2.09
N ALA A 61 -9.17 -3.06 3.08
CA ALA A 61 -9.56 -3.07 4.49
C ALA A 61 -9.82 -1.67 5.04
N ALA A 62 -8.97 -0.69 4.73
CA ALA A 62 -9.16 0.71 5.15
C ALA A 62 -10.47 1.29 4.58
N ALA A 63 -10.75 1.02 3.30
CA ALA A 63 -11.99 1.45 2.65
C ALA A 63 -13.23 0.78 3.26
N ALA A 64 -13.14 -0.52 3.56
CA ALA A 64 -14.21 -1.26 4.23
C ALA A 64 -14.48 -0.72 5.65
N ALA A 65 -13.45 -0.43 6.43
CA ALA A 65 -13.57 0.17 7.76
C ALA A 65 -14.25 1.55 7.70
N ALA A 66 -13.83 2.40 6.76
CA ALA A 66 -14.44 3.72 6.54
C ALA A 66 -15.91 3.62 6.09
N ALA A 67 -16.24 2.64 5.24
CA ALA A 67 -17.62 2.39 4.82
C ALA A 67 -18.48 1.90 6.00
N ALA A 68 -17.97 0.97 6.79
CA ALA A 68 -18.66 0.45 7.98
C ALA A 68 -18.92 1.57 9.01
N ALA A 69 -17.97 2.49 9.20
CA ALA A 69 -18.10 3.62 10.12
C ALA A 69 -19.22 4.62 9.72
N ARG A 70 -19.66 4.61 8.45
CA ARG A 70 -20.78 5.43 7.95
C ARG A 70 -22.14 4.74 8.10
N THR A 71 -22.19 3.51 8.62
CA THR A 71 -23.44 2.76 8.78
C THR A 71 -24.35 3.45 9.80
N PRO A 72 -25.64 3.67 9.49
CA PRO A 72 -26.57 4.28 10.44
C PRO A 72 -26.70 3.47 11.75
N ARG A 73 -26.89 4.16 12.88
CA ARG A 73 -27.18 3.57 14.20
C ARG A 73 -26.09 2.69 14.81
N ILE A 74 -24.84 2.80 14.36
CA ILE A 74 -23.72 2.16 15.06
C ILE A 74 -23.42 2.88 16.39
N ALA A 75 -22.96 2.13 17.39
CA ALA A 75 -22.57 2.71 18.67
C ALA A 75 -21.31 3.59 18.50
N PRO A 76 -21.16 4.69 19.27
CA PRO A 76 -19.97 5.54 19.21
C PRO A 76 -18.65 4.79 19.43
N ALA A 77 -18.64 3.80 20.34
CA ALA A 77 -17.46 2.96 20.57
C ALA A 77 -17.06 2.13 19.33
N THR A 78 -18.04 1.63 18.58
CA THR A 78 -17.80 0.89 17.33
C THR A 78 -17.25 1.82 16.24
N ALA A 79 -17.82 3.02 16.10
CA ALA A 79 -17.32 4.02 15.15
C ALA A 79 -15.86 4.40 15.45
N TYR A 80 -15.51 4.58 16.72
CA TYR A 80 -14.14 4.85 17.15
C TYR A 80 -13.19 3.69 16.81
N ALA A 81 -13.57 2.45 17.13
CA ALA A 81 -12.77 1.28 16.80
C ALA A 81 -12.52 1.13 15.29
N LEU A 82 -13.55 1.40 14.47
CA LEU A 82 -13.41 1.42 13.01
C LEU A 82 -12.50 2.56 12.52
N GLY A 83 -12.51 3.72 13.19
CA GLY A 83 -11.58 4.81 12.91
C GLY A 83 -10.13 4.45 13.21
N VAL A 84 -9.88 3.79 14.35
CA VAL A 84 -8.54 3.29 14.71
C VAL A 84 -8.08 2.22 13.71
N LEU A 85 -8.94 1.27 13.36
CA LEU A 85 -8.64 0.26 12.34
C LEU A 85 -8.34 0.89 10.99
N HIS A 86 -9.12 1.89 10.57
CA HIS A 86 -8.85 2.62 9.33
C HIS A 86 -7.45 3.24 9.35
N ALA A 87 -7.07 3.93 10.43
CA ALA A 87 -5.74 4.53 10.57
C ALA A 87 -4.61 3.48 10.58
N ASP A 88 -4.81 2.36 11.26
CA ASP A 88 -3.88 1.22 11.27
C ASP A 88 -3.62 0.69 9.84
N GLN A 89 -4.70 0.46 9.08
CA GLN A 89 -4.57 0.03 7.69
C GLN A 89 -3.92 1.09 6.78
N ARG A 90 -4.07 2.39 7.07
CA ARG A 90 -3.31 3.43 6.36
C ARG A 90 -1.80 3.36 6.65
N HIS A 91 -1.40 2.99 7.85
CA HIS A 91 0.01 2.76 8.15
C HIS A 91 0.55 1.52 7.44
N GLU A 92 -0.21 0.44 7.37
CA GLU A 92 0.16 -0.77 6.62
C GLU A 92 0.34 -0.50 5.12
N VAL A 93 -0.48 0.38 4.54
CA VAL A 93 -0.30 0.87 3.16
C VAL A 93 1.08 1.51 2.97
N GLU A 94 1.49 2.41 3.87
CA GLU A 94 2.80 3.07 3.78
C GLU A 94 3.95 2.11 4.06
N ALA A 95 3.79 1.18 4.99
CA ALA A 95 4.76 0.13 5.27
C ALA A 95 4.99 -0.77 4.05
N ALA A 96 3.91 -1.19 3.37
CA ALA A 96 4.00 -1.98 2.15
C ALA A 96 4.72 -1.22 1.01
N ARG A 97 4.51 0.10 0.90
CA ARG A 97 5.24 0.96 -0.06
C ARG A 97 6.73 1.04 0.28
N ALA A 98 7.09 1.12 1.56
CA ALA A 98 8.49 1.08 2.00
C ALA A 98 9.14 -0.26 1.64
N VAL A 99 8.50 -1.38 1.98
CA VAL A 99 9.00 -2.73 1.66
C VAL A 99 9.15 -2.91 0.14
N PHE A 100 8.20 -2.43 -0.66
CA PHE A 100 8.34 -2.47 -2.12
C PHE A 100 9.58 -1.69 -2.59
N ARG A 101 9.81 -0.48 -2.07
CA ARG A 101 10.99 0.34 -2.44
C ARG A 101 12.31 -0.35 -2.07
N GLU A 102 12.37 -1.02 -0.93
CA GLU A 102 13.55 -1.74 -0.45
C GLU A 102 13.80 -3.05 -1.22
N THR A 103 12.74 -3.75 -1.60
CA THR A 103 12.83 -5.05 -2.30
C THR A 103 12.95 -4.91 -3.82
N TRP A 104 12.73 -3.71 -4.37
CA TRP A 104 12.76 -3.45 -5.80
C TRP A 104 14.15 -3.74 -6.39
N PRO A 105 14.30 -4.75 -7.27
CA PRO A 105 15.61 -5.20 -7.74
C PRO A 105 16.35 -4.19 -8.62
N TYR A 106 15.65 -3.15 -9.10
CA TYR A 106 16.24 -2.08 -9.92
C TYR A 106 16.39 -0.76 -9.16
N ALA A 107 16.15 -0.74 -7.84
CA ALA A 107 16.26 0.48 -7.04
C ALA A 107 17.69 1.05 -7.06
N THR A 108 18.69 0.17 -6.99
CA THR A 108 20.12 0.52 -7.09
C THR A 108 20.52 1.01 -8.48
N ALA A 109 19.84 0.54 -9.53
CA ALA A 109 20.11 1.00 -10.91
C ALA A 109 19.59 2.42 -11.17
N LEU A 110 18.54 2.85 -10.46
CA LEU A 110 17.99 4.21 -10.56
C LEU A 110 18.76 5.26 -9.75
N THR A 111 19.66 4.83 -8.87
CA THR A 111 20.48 5.72 -8.03
C THR A 111 21.87 5.99 -8.60
N ALA A 112 22.20 5.43 -9.77
CA ALA A 112 23.45 5.72 -10.46
C ALA A 112 23.34 7.07 -11.21
N PRO A 113 24.26 8.04 -10.97
CA PRO A 113 24.26 9.36 -11.60
C PRO A 113 24.63 9.33 -13.10
#